data_AF-A0A7L0W275-F1
#
_entry.id   AF-A0A7L0W275-F1
#
_cell.length_a   1.000
_cell.length_b   1.000
_cell.length_c   1.000
_cell.angle_alpha   90.00
_cell.angle_beta   90.00
_cell.angle_gamma   90.00
#
_symmetry.space_group_name_H-M   'P 1'
#
loop_
_entity.id
_entity.type
_entity.pdbx_description
1 polymer ?
#
loop_
_entity_poly.entity_id
_entity_poly.type
_entity_poly.pdbx_seq_one_letter_code
_entity_poly.pdbx_strand_id
1 'polypeptide(L)'
;MEKQNRTSQKSLLVSMDTSAVQNSDNTEEEKTTAAAVSSDGTGNGTETAVEEQHMDFSTEIMSVTEMEQSPDSSPGLNEDNAQEEGEIPNIESLQTADIEAGFPPDFDRFWKVVEDNPQDFTGWVYLLQYVEQENHLPAARKAFDKFFTHYPYCYGYWKKYADLEKRHDNIKQSDEVYRRGLQAIPLSVDLWIHYINFLKDTLDPDDPETNTTIRGAFEHAVLAAGTDFRSDRLWEMYINWEDEQGNLREVTSIYDRILGIPTQLYSHHFQRFKDHVQTSLPRDLLTTEQFIQLRRELASVNGHGGDAGDDLPSGTEDITDPAKLITEIENMRHRIIEIHQEMFNHNEHEVSKRWTFEEGVSLPFL
;
A
#
# COMPACT_ATOMS: atom_id res chain seq x y z
N MET A 1 -22.95 -34.55 -32.97
CA MET A 1 -23.22 -35.22 -31.67
C MET A 1 -22.10 -34.82 -30.70
N GLU A 2 -22.27 -35.00 -29.39
CA GLU A 2 -21.37 -34.52 -28.30
C GLU A 2 -21.47 -33.03 -27.89
N LYS A 3 -22.68 -32.59 -27.48
CA LYS A 3 -22.85 -31.51 -26.48
C LYS A 3 -24.07 -31.79 -25.58
N GLN A 4 -24.03 -32.88 -24.79
CA GLN A 4 -25.18 -33.21 -23.92
C GLN A 4 -24.87 -34.10 -22.69
N ASN A 5 -23.62 -34.16 -22.20
CA ASN A 5 -23.24 -35.08 -21.11
C ASN A 5 -22.34 -34.48 -20.00
N ARG A 6 -22.64 -33.26 -19.54
CA ARG A 6 -21.97 -32.65 -18.36
C ARG A 6 -22.92 -32.03 -17.32
N THR A 7 -24.23 -32.13 -17.50
CA THR A 7 -25.23 -31.45 -16.62
C THR A 7 -25.78 -32.35 -15.50
N SER A 8 -25.45 -33.65 -15.46
CA SER A 8 -26.04 -34.62 -14.51
C SER A 8 -25.15 -35.02 -13.33
N GLN A 9 -24.10 -34.24 -12.99
CA GLN A 9 -23.21 -34.51 -11.84
C GLN A 9 -23.13 -33.36 -10.82
N LYS A 10 -24.21 -32.58 -10.68
CA LYS A 10 -24.49 -31.74 -9.50
C LYS A 10 -25.86 -32.09 -8.92
N SER A 11 -25.95 -33.14 -8.09
CA SER A 11 -27.04 -33.36 -7.10
C SER A 11 -26.81 -34.65 -6.30
N LEU A 12 -25.89 -34.65 -5.33
CA LEU A 12 -25.72 -35.72 -4.32
C LEU A 12 -24.66 -35.34 -3.27
N LEU A 13 -24.97 -34.40 -2.36
CA LEU A 13 -24.23 -34.19 -1.08
C LEU A 13 -24.90 -33.18 -0.11
N VAL A 14 -26.23 -33.09 -0.10
CA VAL A 14 -26.99 -32.31 0.90
C VAL A 14 -28.14 -33.17 1.43
N SER A 15 -28.25 -33.26 2.76
CA SER A 15 -29.28 -33.91 3.62
C SER A 15 -28.83 -35.19 4.34
N MET A 16 -29.30 -35.34 5.58
CA MET A 16 -28.96 -36.31 6.64
C MET A 16 -27.78 -35.89 7.55
N ASP A 17 -27.93 -35.82 8.88
CA ASP A 17 -29.17 -35.90 9.67
C ASP A 17 -29.07 -35.18 11.02
N THR A 18 -30.23 -34.81 11.59
CA THR A 18 -30.32 -34.10 12.88
C THR A 18 -30.94 -35.02 13.91
N SER A 19 -30.30 -35.24 15.07
CA SER A 19 -30.94 -35.91 16.22
C SER A 19 -30.27 -35.55 17.54
N ALA A 20 -31.04 -34.94 18.44
CA ALA A 20 -30.65 -34.68 19.83
C ALA A 20 -31.22 -35.74 20.77
N VAL A 21 -30.57 -35.97 21.91
CA VAL A 21 -31.19 -36.53 23.13
C VAL A 21 -30.63 -35.81 24.36
N GLN A 22 -31.53 -35.44 25.27
CA GLN A 22 -31.25 -34.73 26.53
C GLN A 22 -30.96 -35.69 27.70
N ASN A 23 -30.22 -35.23 28.72
CA ASN A 23 -30.65 -35.09 30.12
C ASN A 23 -29.43 -34.84 31.05
N SER A 24 -29.41 -33.75 31.83
CA SER A 24 -29.82 -33.64 33.26
C SER A 24 -28.90 -34.44 34.22
N ASP A 25 -28.48 -33.94 35.39
CA ASP A 25 -29.12 -32.96 36.28
C ASP A 25 -28.10 -32.44 37.33
N ASN A 26 -28.39 -31.27 37.98
CA ASN A 26 -28.02 -30.78 39.35
C ASN A 26 -26.65 -31.13 40.03
N THR A 27 -26.06 -30.40 40.97
CA THR A 27 -26.32 -29.17 41.78
C THR A 27 -24.90 -28.58 42.12
N GLU A 28 -24.63 -27.49 42.87
CA GLU A 28 -25.33 -26.79 43.96
C GLU A 28 -24.80 -25.34 44.13
N GLU A 29 -25.44 -24.56 45.02
CA GLU A 29 -25.12 -23.15 45.31
C GLU A 29 -23.88 -22.97 46.20
N GLU A 30 -23.25 -21.78 46.17
CA GLU A 30 -23.03 -21.05 47.43
C GLU A 30 -23.03 -19.53 47.24
N LYS A 31 -23.51 -18.80 48.25
CA LYS A 31 -23.88 -17.37 48.20
C LYS A 31 -23.68 -16.69 49.55
N THR A 32 -22.89 -15.61 49.58
CA THR A 32 -22.86 -14.60 50.66
C THR A 32 -22.51 -13.24 50.00
N THR A 33 -23.21 -12.09 50.14
CA THR A 33 -23.70 -11.29 51.30
C THR A 33 -22.58 -10.84 52.23
N ALA A 34 -22.41 -9.57 52.64
CA ALA A 34 -23.11 -8.29 52.41
C ALA A 34 -22.06 -7.14 52.63
N ALA A 35 -22.34 -5.84 52.75
CA ALA A 35 -23.56 -5.04 52.91
C ALA A 35 -23.35 -3.58 52.40
N ALA A 36 -24.32 -2.69 52.63
CA ALA A 36 -24.22 -1.24 52.44
C ALA A 36 -24.39 -0.50 53.78
N VAL A 37 -23.83 0.71 53.91
CA VAL A 37 -24.17 1.69 54.96
C VAL A 37 -24.18 3.10 54.34
N SER A 38 -25.22 3.88 54.63
CA SER A 38 -25.41 5.26 54.17
C SER A 38 -25.59 6.20 55.36
N SER A 39 -25.00 7.41 55.28
CA SER A 39 -25.49 8.68 55.87
C SER A 39 -24.47 9.77 55.50
N ASP A 40 -24.76 10.74 54.65
CA ASP A 40 -25.69 11.90 54.80
C ASP A 40 -25.01 13.10 55.49
N GLY A 41 -25.13 14.30 54.89
CA GLY A 41 -24.37 15.50 55.28
C GLY A 41 -24.32 16.58 54.18
N THR A 42 -25.12 17.62 54.34
CA THR A 42 -25.44 18.66 53.33
C THR A 42 -24.36 19.75 53.19
N GLY A 43 -24.15 20.29 51.98
CA GLY A 43 -23.32 21.48 51.75
C GLY A 43 -23.51 22.09 50.36
N ASN A 44 -24.14 23.27 50.28
CA ASN A 44 -24.55 23.92 49.02
C ASN A 44 -23.42 24.77 48.43
N GLY A 45 -23.19 24.72 47.11
CA GLY A 45 -22.17 25.52 46.42
C GLY A 45 -22.36 25.51 44.91
N THR A 46 -22.83 26.62 44.34
CA THR A 46 -23.07 26.79 42.91
C THR A 46 -21.80 27.21 42.18
N GLU A 47 -21.36 26.43 41.19
CA GLU A 47 -20.50 26.91 40.11
C GLU A 47 -20.84 26.15 38.82
N THR A 48 -21.05 26.89 37.73
CA THR A 48 -21.45 26.36 36.42
C THR A 48 -20.25 25.80 35.68
N ALA A 49 -20.17 24.48 35.52
CA ALA A 49 -19.26 23.84 34.59
C ALA A 49 -19.74 24.06 33.14
N VAL A 50 -18.81 24.40 32.25
CA VAL A 50 -19.04 24.38 30.80
C VAL A 50 -18.83 22.95 30.31
N GLU A 51 -19.83 22.37 29.65
CA GLU A 51 -19.69 21.06 29.01
C GLU A 51 -18.87 21.21 27.71
N GLU A 52 -17.59 20.83 27.75
CA GLU A 52 -16.84 20.55 26.53
C GLU A 52 -17.34 19.24 25.93
N GLN A 53 -18.07 19.34 24.82
CA GLN A 53 -18.51 18.18 24.05
C GLN A 53 -17.31 17.55 23.34
N HIS A 54 -16.76 16.49 23.94
CA HIS A 54 -15.80 15.60 23.31
C HIS A 54 -16.48 14.83 22.16
N MET A 55 -16.51 15.43 20.96
CA MET A 55 -16.96 14.77 19.74
C MET A 55 -15.90 13.79 19.21
N ASP A 56 -16.33 12.55 18.95
CA ASP A 56 -15.48 11.44 18.54
C ASP A 56 -15.07 11.56 17.06
N PHE A 57 -13.83 12.00 16.83
CA PHE A 57 -13.26 12.25 15.50
C PHE A 57 -12.92 10.98 14.69
N SER A 58 -13.09 9.78 15.26
CA SER A 58 -12.72 8.51 14.63
C SER A 58 -13.44 8.25 13.30
N THR A 59 -14.62 8.83 13.11
CA THR A 59 -15.50 8.57 11.96
C THR A 59 -15.08 9.31 10.69
N GLU A 60 -14.44 10.48 10.82
CA GLU A 60 -14.22 11.39 9.69
C GLU A 60 -13.01 10.98 8.83
N ILE A 61 -12.00 10.36 9.44
CA ILE A 61 -10.86 9.72 8.76
C ILE A 61 -11.32 8.54 7.87
N MET A 62 -12.36 7.81 8.27
CA MET A 62 -12.91 6.68 7.50
C MET A 62 -13.72 7.11 6.26
N SER A 63 -14.09 8.39 6.15
CA SER A 63 -14.96 8.86 5.05
C SER A 63 -14.23 8.98 3.69
N VAL A 64 -12.89 8.89 3.68
CA VAL A 64 -12.06 9.19 2.49
C VAL A 64 -11.92 8.00 1.53
N THR A 65 -12.43 6.81 1.88
CA THR A 65 -12.18 5.56 1.14
C THR A 65 -13.24 5.11 0.12
N GLU A 66 -14.42 5.74 0.03
CA GLU A 66 -15.49 5.29 -0.90
C GLU A 66 -16.23 6.43 -1.63
N MET A 67 -15.79 6.79 -2.84
CA MET A 67 -16.71 7.10 -3.96
C MET A 67 -15.98 7.19 -5.32
N GLU A 68 -16.06 6.11 -6.08
CA GLU A 68 -15.75 6.05 -7.53
C GLU A 68 -17.04 5.68 -8.27
N GLN A 69 -17.60 6.63 -9.05
CA GLN A 69 -18.48 6.37 -10.21
C GLN A 69 -18.97 7.66 -10.88
N SER A 70 -18.44 7.93 -12.08
CA SER A 70 -19.05 8.85 -13.06
C SER A 70 -20.13 8.11 -13.87
N PRO A 71 -21.03 8.84 -14.55
CA PRO A 71 -21.11 8.59 -16.00
C PRO A 71 -21.11 9.86 -16.88
N ASP A 72 -20.57 9.66 -18.07
CA ASP A 72 -20.39 10.58 -19.21
C ASP A 72 -21.70 11.15 -19.80
N SER A 73 -21.63 12.36 -20.36
CA SER A 73 -22.53 12.87 -21.41
C SER A 73 -21.92 14.10 -22.12
N SER A 74 -21.16 13.86 -23.20
CA SER A 74 -20.80 14.89 -24.19
C SER A 74 -22.02 15.42 -24.97
N PRO A 75 -21.95 16.63 -25.56
CA PRO A 75 -22.10 16.66 -27.03
C PRO A 75 -21.30 17.74 -27.79
N GLY A 76 -20.81 17.34 -28.97
CA GLY A 76 -21.11 18.07 -30.21
C GLY A 76 -20.24 19.25 -30.63
N LEU A 77 -19.21 18.96 -31.43
CA LEU A 77 -18.51 19.94 -32.27
C LEU A 77 -19.46 20.57 -33.32
N ASN A 78 -19.21 21.82 -33.68
CA ASN A 78 -19.48 22.36 -35.02
C ASN A 78 -18.36 23.37 -35.36
N GLU A 79 -17.67 23.14 -36.47
CA GLU A 79 -16.73 24.08 -37.07
C GLU A 79 -17.49 25.07 -37.96
N ASP A 80 -17.08 26.35 -38.00
CA ASP A 80 -17.05 27.09 -39.27
C ASP A 80 -16.17 28.36 -39.25
N ASN A 81 -15.10 28.31 -40.07
CA ASN A 81 -14.55 29.35 -40.94
C ASN A 81 -13.78 30.62 -40.48
N ALA A 82 -12.57 30.71 -41.06
CA ALA A 82 -11.95 31.86 -41.76
C ALA A 82 -11.34 33.07 -41.01
N GLN A 83 -10.01 33.01 -40.87
CA GLN A 83 -8.99 34.03 -41.23
C GLN A 83 -9.21 35.53 -40.92
N GLU A 84 -8.32 36.09 -40.09
CA GLU A 84 -7.66 37.38 -40.38
C GLU A 84 -6.21 37.37 -39.85
N GLU A 85 -5.33 38.20 -40.41
CA GLU A 85 -3.87 38.11 -40.23
C GLU A 85 -3.33 38.99 -39.08
N GLY A 86 -2.38 38.44 -38.32
CA GLY A 86 -1.14 39.15 -37.97
C GLY A 86 -1.14 40.17 -36.82
N GLU A 87 -0.82 39.70 -35.61
CA GLU A 87 0.11 40.41 -34.72
C GLU A 87 0.81 39.41 -33.77
N ILE A 88 2.09 39.64 -33.45
CA ILE A 88 2.89 38.76 -32.59
C ILE A 88 2.71 39.23 -31.14
N PRO A 89 2.09 38.44 -30.23
CA PRO A 89 1.93 38.87 -28.83
C PRO A 89 3.29 38.85 -28.11
N ASN A 90 3.58 39.92 -27.36
CA ASN A 90 4.82 40.07 -26.60
C ASN A 90 4.89 39.04 -25.46
N ILE A 91 5.98 38.27 -25.38
CA ILE A 91 6.12 37.11 -24.48
C ILE A 91 6.20 37.50 -22.99
N GLU A 92 6.39 38.78 -22.67
CA GLU A 92 6.55 39.27 -21.29
C GLU A 92 5.24 39.47 -20.50
N SER A 93 4.05 39.42 -21.12
CA SER A 93 2.77 39.68 -20.41
C SER A 93 2.11 38.45 -19.76
N LEU A 94 2.56 37.24 -20.08
CA LEU A 94 1.94 35.99 -19.61
C LEU A 94 2.37 35.57 -18.19
N GLN A 95 3.27 36.30 -17.53
CA GLN A 95 3.74 35.98 -16.17
C GLN A 95 3.17 36.89 -15.06
N THR A 96 2.31 37.86 -15.40
CA THR A 96 1.74 38.81 -14.43
C THR A 96 0.21 38.88 -14.42
N ALA A 97 -0.49 38.21 -15.33
CA ALA A 97 -1.95 38.26 -15.41
C ALA A 97 -2.67 37.50 -14.28
N ASP A 98 -2.10 36.39 -13.79
CA ASP A 98 -2.69 35.54 -12.74
C ASP A 98 -2.63 36.15 -11.32
N ILE A 99 -2.05 37.33 -11.15
CA ILE A 99 -1.91 38.00 -9.84
C ILE A 99 -3.09 38.96 -9.57
N GLU A 100 -3.88 39.33 -10.59
CA GLU A 100 -5.06 40.21 -10.44
C GLU A 100 -6.41 39.47 -10.34
N ALA A 101 -6.39 38.12 -10.31
CA ALA A 101 -7.49 37.37 -9.72
C ALA A 101 -7.38 37.48 -8.19
N GLY A 102 -8.19 38.36 -7.59
CA GLY A 102 -8.24 38.49 -6.13
C GLY A 102 -8.61 37.16 -5.45
N PHE A 103 -8.07 36.93 -4.25
CA PHE A 103 -8.39 35.72 -3.47
C PHE A 103 -9.91 35.55 -3.31
N PRO A 104 -10.42 34.30 -3.24
CA PRO A 104 -11.85 34.01 -3.08
C PRO A 104 -12.48 34.80 -1.90
N PRO A 105 -13.77 35.18 -1.99
CA PRO A 105 -14.35 36.24 -1.15
C PRO A 105 -14.42 35.96 0.36
N ASP A 106 -14.25 34.70 0.81
CA ASP A 106 -14.11 34.33 2.23
C ASP A 106 -12.69 33.85 2.60
N PHE A 107 -11.73 33.84 1.66
CA PHE A 107 -10.36 33.33 1.91
C PHE A 107 -9.67 34.06 3.05
N ASP A 108 -9.70 35.41 3.05
CA ASP A 108 -9.07 36.21 4.10
C ASP A 108 -9.71 35.98 5.48
N ARG A 109 -10.99 35.61 5.52
CA ARG A 109 -11.70 35.28 6.77
C ARG A 109 -11.21 33.96 7.35
N PHE A 110 -11.11 32.91 6.53
CA PHE A 110 -10.56 31.61 6.97
C PHE A 110 -9.05 31.70 7.25
N TRP A 111 -8.30 32.44 6.42
CA TRP A 111 -6.88 32.72 6.61
C TRP A 111 -6.61 33.36 7.96
N LYS A 112 -7.42 34.36 8.35
CA LYS A 112 -7.23 35.04 9.62
C LYS A 112 -7.41 34.13 10.83
N VAL A 113 -8.33 33.16 10.78
CA VAL A 113 -8.52 32.20 11.89
C VAL A 113 -7.24 31.39 12.14
N VAL A 114 -6.62 30.89 11.08
CA VAL A 114 -5.38 30.11 11.18
C VAL A 114 -4.13 30.97 11.38
N GLU A 115 -4.18 32.27 11.07
CA GLU A 115 -3.11 33.23 11.38
C GLU A 115 -3.16 33.68 12.85
N ASP A 116 -4.36 33.92 13.39
CA ASP A 116 -4.59 34.24 14.81
C ASP A 116 -4.33 33.00 15.72
N ASN A 117 -4.62 31.77 15.24
CA ASN A 117 -4.26 30.52 15.92
C ASN A 117 -3.73 29.43 14.95
N PRO A 118 -2.41 29.38 14.69
CA PRO A 118 -1.81 28.37 13.81
C PRO A 118 -1.89 26.92 14.31
N GLN A 119 -2.32 26.70 15.56
CA GLN A 119 -2.53 25.38 16.15
C GLN A 119 -4.01 24.92 16.08
N ASP A 120 -4.89 25.71 15.47
CA ASP A 120 -6.28 25.31 15.21
C ASP A 120 -6.36 24.40 13.97
N PHE A 121 -6.18 23.09 14.20
CA PHE A 121 -6.31 22.09 13.13
C PHE A 121 -7.68 22.17 12.43
N THR A 122 -8.77 22.39 13.17
CA THR A 122 -10.12 22.51 12.61
C THR A 122 -10.25 23.73 11.70
N GLY A 123 -9.67 24.86 12.09
CA GLY A 123 -9.53 26.06 11.25
C GLY A 123 -8.79 25.78 9.94
N TRP A 124 -7.70 25.00 9.99
CA TRP A 124 -6.99 24.55 8.79
C TRP A 124 -7.84 23.63 7.91
N VAL A 125 -8.58 22.65 8.48
CA VAL A 125 -9.46 21.76 7.70
C VAL A 125 -10.50 22.58 6.93
N TYR A 126 -11.18 23.53 7.57
CA TYR A 126 -12.14 24.39 6.89
C TYR A 126 -11.51 25.27 5.80
N LEU A 127 -10.32 25.84 6.05
CA LEU A 127 -9.60 26.62 5.03
C LEU A 127 -9.23 25.76 3.82
N LEU A 128 -8.70 24.55 4.04
CA LEU A 128 -8.30 23.64 2.96
C LEU A 128 -9.51 23.12 2.17
N GLN A 129 -10.61 22.79 2.84
CA GLN A 129 -11.87 22.42 2.19
C GLN A 129 -12.44 23.56 1.35
N TYR A 130 -12.35 24.80 1.84
CA TYR A 130 -12.82 25.99 1.10
C TYR A 130 -12.01 26.23 -0.17
N VAL A 131 -10.66 26.21 -0.11
CA VAL A 131 -9.83 26.40 -1.31
C VAL A 131 -9.92 25.24 -2.31
N GLU A 132 -10.22 24.02 -1.84
CA GLU A 132 -10.55 22.87 -2.70
C GLU A 132 -11.88 23.07 -3.44
N GLN A 133 -12.90 23.66 -2.80
CA GLN A 133 -14.22 23.93 -3.40
C GLN A 133 -14.20 25.10 -4.38
N GLU A 134 -13.53 26.21 -4.03
CA GLU A 134 -13.33 27.36 -4.92
C GLU A 134 -12.38 27.04 -6.09
N ASN A 135 -11.64 25.93 -6.02
CA ASN A 135 -10.68 25.46 -7.02
C ASN A 135 -9.61 26.51 -7.41
N HIS A 136 -9.33 27.47 -6.53
CA HIS A 136 -8.47 28.62 -6.80
C HIS A 136 -7.00 28.31 -6.49
N LEU A 137 -6.27 27.83 -7.50
CA LEU A 137 -4.93 27.24 -7.35
C LEU A 137 -3.91 28.11 -6.58
N PRO A 138 -3.76 29.43 -6.82
CA PRO A 138 -2.84 30.26 -6.03
C PRO A 138 -3.22 30.38 -4.53
N ALA A 139 -4.51 30.30 -4.21
CA ALA A 139 -5.00 30.33 -2.83
C ALA A 139 -4.75 28.98 -2.14
N ALA A 140 -5.01 27.89 -2.85
CA ALA A 140 -4.73 26.54 -2.37
C ALA A 140 -3.23 26.33 -2.10
N ARG A 141 -2.34 26.67 -3.04
CA ARG A 141 -0.88 26.61 -2.85
C ARG A 141 -0.44 27.31 -1.56
N LYS A 142 -0.88 28.56 -1.37
CA LYS A 142 -0.59 29.37 -0.17
C LYS A 142 -1.11 28.71 1.13
N ALA A 143 -2.31 28.12 1.10
CA ALA A 143 -2.91 27.45 2.25
C ALA A 143 -2.20 26.13 2.60
N PHE A 144 -2.00 25.26 1.61
CA PHE A 144 -1.30 23.99 1.78
C PHE A 144 0.15 24.18 2.24
N ASP A 145 0.92 25.04 1.56
CA ASP A 145 2.32 25.27 1.92
C ASP A 145 2.46 25.81 3.35
N LYS A 146 1.54 26.64 3.85
CA LYS A 146 1.53 27.07 5.26
C LYS A 146 1.06 25.97 6.21
N PHE A 147 0.01 25.24 5.87
CA PHE A 147 -0.47 24.11 6.68
C PHE A 147 0.65 23.10 6.94
N PHE A 148 1.43 22.73 5.92
CA PHE A 148 2.53 21.77 6.09
C PHE A 148 3.73 22.31 6.89
N THR A 149 3.87 23.63 7.10
CA THR A 149 4.86 24.15 8.06
C THR A 149 4.48 23.90 9.52
N HIS A 150 3.22 23.58 9.79
CA HIS A 150 2.70 23.27 11.13
C HIS A 150 2.35 21.78 11.29
N TYR A 151 1.77 21.16 10.25
CA TYR A 151 1.27 19.78 10.25
C TYR A 151 1.90 18.95 9.10
N PRO A 152 3.24 18.79 9.07
CA PRO A 152 3.92 18.08 7.99
C PRO A 152 3.54 16.60 7.89
N TYR A 153 3.10 15.96 8.99
CA TYR A 153 2.85 14.51 9.06
C TYR A 153 1.46 14.07 8.57
N CYS A 154 0.57 14.98 8.19
CA CYS A 154 -0.77 14.65 7.72
C CYS A 154 -0.78 14.27 6.23
N TYR A 155 -0.32 13.06 5.90
CA TYR A 155 -0.13 12.56 4.52
C TYR A 155 -1.36 12.71 3.61
N GLY A 156 -2.57 12.58 4.15
CA GLY A 156 -3.81 12.71 3.38
C GLY A 156 -3.97 14.07 2.71
N TYR A 157 -3.47 15.15 3.33
CA TYR A 157 -3.48 16.48 2.72
C TYR A 157 -2.39 16.64 1.66
N TRP A 158 -1.23 15.99 1.81
CA TRP A 158 -0.20 15.97 0.76
C TRP A 158 -0.75 15.34 -0.52
N LYS A 159 -1.47 14.22 -0.40
CA LYS A 159 -2.19 13.59 -1.52
C LYS A 159 -3.20 14.56 -2.16
N LYS A 160 -4.08 15.18 -1.36
CA LYS A 160 -5.09 16.15 -1.85
C LYS A 160 -4.46 17.33 -2.60
N TYR A 161 -3.34 17.86 -2.12
CA TYR A 161 -2.62 18.95 -2.79
C TYR A 161 -2.03 18.48 -4.13
N ALA A 162 -1.41 17.31 -4.17
CA ALA A 162 -0.89 16.74 -5.41
C ALA A 162 -2.02 16.42 -6.42
N ASP A 163 -3.15 15.89 -5.96
CA ASP A 163 -4.35 15.66 -6.78
C ASP A 163 -4.92 16.98 -7.32
N LEU A 164 -4.90 18.07 -6.53
CA LEU A 164 -5.32 19.39 -6.98
C LEU A 164 -4.40 19.91 -8.11
N GLU A 165 -3.08 19.81 -7.97
CA GLU A 165 -2.13 20.16 -9.04
C GLU A 165 -2.36 19.30 -10.30
N LYS A 166 -2.60 17.99 -10.14
CA LYS A 166 -2.92 17.06 -11.25
C LYS A 166 -4.22 17.46 -11.96
N ARG A 167 -5.25 17.90 -11.24
CA ARG A 167 -6.52 18.41 -11.81
C ARG A 167 -6.41 19.71 -12.60
N HIS A 168 -5.31 20.46 -12.43
CA HIS A 168 -4.99 21.67 -13.21
C HIS A 168 -3.90 21.39 -14.28
N ASP A 169 -3.71 20.12 -14.67
CA ASP A 169 -2.68 19.63 -15.60
C ASP A 169 -1.22 19.98 -15.22
N ASN A 170 -0.99 20.43 -13.97
CA ASN A 170 0.33 20.83 -13.46
C ASN A 170 1.12 19.63 -12.94
N ILE A 171 1.30 18.60 -13.78
CA ILE A 171 1.95 17.31 -13.42
C ILE A 171 3.31 17.53 -12.71
N LYS A 172 4.14 18.46 -13.20
CA LYS A 172 5.45 18.78 -12.59
C LYS A 172 5.35 19.39 -11.19
N GLN A 173 4.28 20.10 -10.87
CA GLN A 173 4.04 20.63 -9.52
C GLN A 173 3.46 19.54 -8.61
N SER A 174 2.60 18.67 -9.14
CA SER A 174 2.10 17.47 -8.44
C SER A 174 3.26 16.55 -8.00
N ASP A 175 4.22 16.29 -8.89
CA ASP A 175 5.47 15.57 -8.58
C ASP A 175 6.29 16.25 -7.46
N GLU A 176 6.52 17.56 -7.54
CA GLU A 176 7.22 18.31 -6.49
C GLU A 176 6.46 18.27 -5.15
N VAL A 177 5.13 18.31 -5.15
CA VAL A 177 4.32 18.16 -3.94
C VAL A 177 4.51 16.77 -3.32
N TYR A 178 4.48 15.69 -4.11
CA TYR A 178 4.78 14.35 -3.61
C TYR A 178 6.21 14.25 -3.06
N ARG A 179 7.22 14.76 -3.77
CA ARG A 179 8.62 14.73 -3.31
C ARG A 179 8.84 15.53 -2.03
N ARG A 180 8.20 16.70 -1.87
CA ARG A 180 8.22 17.47 -0.60
C ARG A 180 7.51 16.72 0.53
N GLY A 181 6.36 16.09 0.26
CA GLY A 181 5.64 15.28 1.23
C GLY A 181 6.44 14.07 1.71
N LEU A 182 7.11 13.37 0.80
CA LEU A 182 7.99 12.24 1.11
C LEU A 182 9.29 12.66 1.82
N GLN A 183 9.79 13.87 1.56
CA GLN A 183 10.89 14.45 2.35
C GLN A 183 10.45 14.78 3.79
N ALA A 184 9.19 15.17 3.99
CA ALA A 184 8.61 15.46 5.30
C ALA A 184 8.19 14.20 6.07
N ILE A 185 7.68 13.17 5.37
CA ILE A 185 7.17 11.91 5.93
C ILE A 185 7.72 10.68 5.18
N PRO A 186 9.03 10.39 5.26
CA PRO A 186 9.63 9.28 4.51
C PRO A 186 9.10 7.90 4.94
N LEU A 187 8.49 7.80 6.13
CA LEU A 187 7.90 6.58 6.69
C LEU A 187 6.46 6.32 6.23
N SER A 188 5.80 7.25 5.54
CA SER A 188 4.38 7.08 5.15
C SER A 188 4.25 6.12 3.96
N VAL A 189 3.95 4.85 4.27
CA VAL A 189 3.68 3.77 3.30
C VAL A 189 2.60 4.19 2.29
N ASP A 190 1.48 4.77 2.75
CA ASP A 190 0.40 5.23 1.87
C ASP A 190 0.82 6.39 0.95
N LEU A 191 1.65 7.32 1.42
CA LEU A 191 2.14 8.41 0.57
C LEU A 191 3.08 7.91 -0.54
N TRP A 192 3.96 6.94 -0.23
CA TRP A 192 4.75 6.25 -1.25
C TRP A 192 3.87 5.54 -2.28
N ILE A 193 2.83 4.83 -1.83
CA ILE A 193 1.88 4.15 -2.71
C ILE A 193 1.17 5.15 -3.63
N HIS A 194 0.73 6.29 -3.11
CA HIS A 194 0.11 7.33 -3.92
C HIS A 194 1.08 7.96 -4.93
N TYR A 195 2.33 8.22 -4.55
CA TYR A 195 3.35 8.72 -5.47
C TYR A 195 3.69 7.72 -6.59
N ILE A 196 3.85 6.44 -6.28
CA ILE A 196 4.15 5.40 -7.28
C ILE A 196 2.98 5.23 -8.25
N ASN A 197 1.73 5.26 -7.78
CA ASN A 197 0.56 5.25 -8.66
C ASN A 197 0.46 6.52 -9.51
N PHE A 198 0.79 7.70 -8.96
CA PHE A 198 0.90 8.93 -9.73
C PHE A 198 1.94 8.83 -10.86
N LEU A 199 3.12 8.22 -10.61
CA LEU A 199 4.11 7.98 -11.66
C LEU A 199 3.59 7.00 -12.74
N LYS A 200 2.93 5.91 -12.33
CA LYS A 200 2.30 4.96 -13.28
C LYS A 200 1.20 5.61 -14.15
N ASP A 201 0.46 6.57 -13.60
CA ASP A 201 -0.60 7.29 -14.30
C ASP A 201 -0.10 8.37 -15.28
N THR A 202 1.08 8.96 -15.03
CA THR A 202 1.51 10.22 -15.67
C THR A 202 2.77 10.12 -16.51
N LEU A 203 3.57 9.06 -16.34
CA LEU A 203 4.72 8.77 -17.19
C LEU A 203 4.28 8.05 -18.47
N ASP A 204 5.02 8.27 -19.56
CA ASP A 204 4.77 7.63 -20.85
C ASP A 204 5.22 6.16 -20.80
N PRO A 205 4.33 5.17 -21.04
CA PRO A 205 4.72 3.76 -21.07
C PRO A 205 5.67 3.39 -22.21
N ASP A 206 5.75 4.20 -23.27
CA ASP A 206 6.69 3.97 -24.39
C ASP A 206 8.12 4.48 -24.07
N ASP A 207 8.33 5.24 -22.99
CA ASP A 207 9.65 5.74 -22.56
C ASP A 207 10.43 4.68 -21.73
N PRO A 208 11.63 4.25 -22.18
CA PRO A 208 12.48 3.34 -21.40
C PRO A 208 12.89 3.85 -20.00
N GLU A 209 12.89 5.18 -19.79
CA GLU A 209 13.20 5.77 -18.48
C GLU A 209 12.05 5.63 -17.48
N THR A 210 10.80 5.43 -17.93
CA THR A 210 9.61 5.26 -17.07
C THR A 210 9.76 4.09 -16.12
N ASN A 211 10.07 2.90 -16.64
CA ASN A 211 10.28 1.70 -15.83
C ASN A 211 11.48 1.82 -14.88
N THR A 212 12.52 2.56 -15.28
CA THR A 212 13.68 2.83 -14.42
C THR A 212 13.32 3.76 -13.27
N THR A 213 12.50 4.79 -13.55
CA THR A 213 12.01 5.77 -12.57
C THR A 213 11.05 5.12 -11.57
N ILE A 214 10.12 4.29 -12.03
CA ILE A 214 9.18 3.54 -11.17
C ILE A 214 9.93 2.56 -10.27
N ARG A 215 10.91 1.80 -10.78
CA ARG A 215 11.78 0.94 -9.96
C ARG A 215 12.55 1.74 -8.91
N GLY A 216 13.12 2.88 -9.29
CA GLY A 216 13.80 3.78 -8.36
C GLY A 216 12.88 4.30 -7.25
N ALA A 217 11.62 4.62 -7.58
CA ALA A 217 10.61 5.02 -6.59
C ALA A 217 10.24 3.87 -5.64
N PHE A 218 10.08 2.64 -6.15
CA PHE A 218 9.88 1.45 -5.31
C PHE A 218 11.07 1.18 -4.37
N GLU A 219 12.30 1.20 -4.88
CA GLU A 219 13.51 1.00 -4.06
C GLU A 219 13.64 2.07 -2.97
N HIS A 220 13.42 3.35 -3.30
CA HIS A 220 13.41 4.42 -2.29
C HIS A 220 12.29 4.21 -1.26
N ALA A 221 11.10 3.78 -1.67
CA ALA A 221 9.99 3.51 -0.77
C ALA A 221 10.31 2.38 0.22
N VAL A 222 10.86 1.24 -0.25
CA VAL A 222 11.19 0.12 0.65
C VAL A 222 12.42 0.39 1.51
N LEU A 223 13.37 1.23 1.05
CA LEU A 223 14.48 1.69 1.88
C LEU A 223 14.06 2.68 2.97
N ALA A 224 13.01 3.47 2.73
CA ALA A 224 12.52 4.49 3.67
C ALA A 224 11.46 3.95 4.64
N ALA A 225 10.49 3.18 4.14
CA ALA A 225 9.30 2.72 4.88
C ALA A 225 9.08 1.19 4.84
N GLY A 226 9.92 0.43 4.13
CA GLY A 226 9.74 -1.03 3.97
C GLY A 226 10.01 -1.85 5.23
N THR A 227 10.53 -1.25 6.30
CA THR A 227 10.69 -1.88 7.63
C THR A 227 9.51 -1.62 8.57
N ASP A 228 8.48 -0.88 8.14
CA ASP A 228 7.25 -0.69 8.90
C ASP A 228 6.48 -2.02 8.99
N PHE A 229 5.92 -2.32 10.16
CA PHE A 229 5.16 -3.55 10.40
C PHE A 229 3.92 -3.67 9.50
N ARG A 230 3.36 -2.56 9.01
CA ARG A 230 2.20 -2.50 8.10
C ARG A 230 2.60 -2.15 6.66
N SER A 231 3.88 -2.28 6.31
CA SER A 231 4.39 -2.04 4.94
C SER A 231 3.95 -3.07 3.89
N ASP A 232 3.22 -4.12 4.28
CA ASP A 232 2.81 -5.25 3.43
C ASP A 232 2.27 -4.82 2.05
N ARG A 233 1.41 -3.80 2.02
CA ARG A 233 0.77 -3.29 0.79
C ARG A 233 1.78 -2.68 -0.20
N LEU A 234 2.84 -2.04 0.29
CA LEU A 234 3.90 -1.48 -0.56
C LEU A 234 4.72 -2.60 -1.20
N TRP A 235 5.08 -3.62 -0.41
CA TRP A 235 5.82 -4.78 -0.92
C TRP A 235 5.01 -5.59 -1.93
N GLU A 236 3.72 -5.87 -1.67
CA GLU A 236 2.85 -6.54 -2.64
C GLU A 236 2.73 -5.76 -3.95
N MET A 237 2.64 -4.42 -3.87
CA MET A 237 2.58 -3.57 -5.06
C MET A 237 3.89 -3.59 -5.86
N TYR A 238 5.04 -3.76 -5.20
CA TYR A 238 6.34 -3.90 -5.87
C TYR A 238 6.50 -5.28 -6.53
N ILE A 239 6.18 -6.35 -5.79
CA ILE A 239 6.18 -7.74 -6.27
C ILE A 239 5.32 -7.88 -7.52
N ASN A 240 4.06 -7.43 -7.46
CA ASN A 240 3.14 -7.53 -8.60
C ASN A 240 3.65 -6.74 -9.81
N TRP A 241 4.29 -5.58 -9.59
CA TRP A 241 4.81 -4.76 -10.68
C TRP A 241 6.01 -5.42 -11.40
N GLU A 242 6.96 -6.02 -10.67
CA GLU A 242 8.07 -6.75 -11.31
C GLU A 242 7.62 -8.07 -11.97
N ASP A 243 6.58 -8.73 -11.44
CA ASP A 243 5.94 -9.90 -12.05
C ASP A 243 5.25 -9.51 -13.38
N GLU A 244 4.55 -8.36 -13.41
CA GLU A 244 4.00 -7.74 -14.63
C GLU A 244 5.09 -7.37 -15.65
N GLN A 245 6.29 -6.95 -15.22
CA GLN A 245 7.44 -6.74 -16.11
C GLN A 245 8.11 -8.06 -16.57
N GLY A 246 7.74 -9.21 -15.99
CA GLY A 246 8.37 -10.52 -16.26
C GLY A 246 9.75 -10.70 -15.61
N ASN A 247 10.15 -9.83 -14.69
CA ASN A 247 11.47 -9.83 -14.05
C ASN A 247 11.50 -10.78 -12.85
N LEU A 248 11.29 -12.07 -13.09
CA LEU A 248 11.17 -13.09 -12.03
C LEU A 248 12.39 -13.15 -11.08
N ARG A 249 13.57 -12.71 -11.52
CA ARG A 249 14.81 -12.57 -10.72
C ARG A 249 14.74 -11.43 -9.70
N GLU A 250 14.09 -10.33 -10.06
CA GLU A 250 13.90 -9.20 -9.16
C GLU A 250 12.75 -9.51 -8.20
N VAL A 251 11.70 -10.20 -8.68
CA VAL A 251 10.62 -10.73 -7.82
C VAL A 251 11.19 -11.64 -6.72
N THR A 252 12.09 -12.58 -7.02
CA THR A 252 12.75 -13.39 -5.97
C THR A 252 13.62 -12.53 -5.05
N SER A 253 14.44 -11.63 -5.58
CA SER A 253 15.24 -10.70 -4.76
C SER A 253 14.38 -9.85 -3.80
N ILE A 254 13.16 -9.48 -4.19
CA ILE A 254 12.20 -8.79 -3.33
C ILE A 254 11.64 -9.73 -2.25
N TYR A 255 11.32 -10.99 -2.59
CA TYR A 255 10.91 -12.00 -1.61
C TYR A 255 12.02 -12.30 -0.58
N ASP A 256 13.28 -12.45 -1.02
CA ASP A 256 14.44 -12.68 -0.15
C ASP A 256 14.57 -11.55 0.90
N ARG A 257 14.25 -10.31 0.52
CA ARG A 257 14.25 -9.12 1.40
C ARG A 257 13.08 -9.12 2.38
N ILE A 258 11.84 -9.23 1.88
CA ILE A 258 10.65 -9.10 2.72
C ILE A 258 10.51 -10.28 3.71
N LEU A 259 10.93 -11.49 3.33
CA LEU A 259 10.86 -12.65 4.23
C LEU A 259 11.80 -12.53 5.45
N GLY A 260 12.79 -11.63 5.39
CA GLY A 260 13.64 -11.25 6.53
C GLY A 260 13.13 -10.06 7.35
N ILE A 261 12.00 -9.44 6.98
CA ILE A 261 11.42 -8.27 7.65
C ILE A 261 10.12 -8.67 8.39
N PRO A 262 9.97 -8.34 9.68
CA PRO A 262 8.74 -8.64 10.41
C PRO A 262 7.61 -7.70 9.96
N THR A 263 6.60 -8.25 9.28
CA THR A 263 5.39 -7.52 8.86
C THR A 263 4.12 -8.20 9.38
N GLN A 264 2.97 -7.51 9.28
CA GLN A 264 1.69 -8.02 9.75
C GLN A 264 1.22 -9.25 8.96
N LEU A 265 1.49 -9.29 7.65
CA LEU A 265 1.07 -10.36 6.74
C LEU A 265 2.24 -11.23 6.26
N TYR A 266 3.31 -11.37 7.05
CA TYR A 266 4.50 -12.21 6.76
C TYR A 266 4.16 -13.63 6.24
N SER A 267 3.08 -14.24 6.75
CA SER A 267 2.58 -15.55 6.31
C SER A 267 1.93 -15.54 4.92
N HIS A 268 1.29 -14.44 4.52
CA HIS A 268 0.74 -14.26 3.17
C HIS A 268 1.87 -14.15 2.13
N HIS A 269 2.89 -13.33 2.42
CA HIS A 269 4.05 -13.17 1.55
C HIS A 269 4.79 -14.49 1.34
N PHE A 270 4.93 -15.28 2.39
CA PHE A 270 5.56 -16.60 2.29
C PHE A 270 4.71 -17.63 1.53
N GLN A 271 3.38 -17.56 1.59
CA GLN A 271 2.53 -18.39 0.73
C GLN A 271 2.68 -17.97 -0.75
N ARG A 272 2.64 -16.67 -1.04
CA ARG A 272 2.84 -16.16 -2.42
C ARG A 272 4.23 -16.49 -2.97
N PHE A 273 5.28 -16.47 -2.14
CA PHE A 273 6.60 -16.96 -2.51
C PHE A 273 6.58 -18.43 -2.93
N LYS A 274 5.92 -19.31 -2.15
CA LYS A 274 5.75 -20.74 -2.51
C LYS A 274 5.03 -20.90 -3.84
N ASP A 275 3.95 -20.15 -4.05
CA ASP A 275 3.18 -20.18 -5.30
C ASP A 275 4.05 -19.71 -6.50
N HIS A 276 4.80 -18.63 -6.34
CA HIS A 276 5.74 -18.09 -7.35
C HIS A 276 6.86 -19.10 -7.71
N VAL A 277 7.42 -19.81 -6.72
CA VAL A 277 8.43 -20.87 -6.96
C VAL A 277 7.81 -22.10 -7.66
N GLN A 278 6.54 -22.41 -7.39
CA GLN A 278 5.82 -23.52 -8.03
C GLN A 278 5.35 -23.22 -9.46
N THR A 279 5.04 -21.96 -9.79
CA THR A 279 4.65 -21.55 -11.16
C THR A 279 5.87 -21.30 -12.05
N SER A 280 6.96 -20.77 -11.49
CA SER A 280 8.15 -20.34 -12.23
C SER A 280 9.19 -21.46 -12.44
N LEU A 281 10.11 -21.27 -13.39
CA LEU A 281 11.24 -22.17 -13.63
C LEU A 281 12.45 -21.74 -12.79
N PRO A 282 13.17 -22.66 -12.10
CA PRO A 282 14.33 -22.32 -11.28
C PRO A 282 15.48 -21.60 -12.01
N ARG A 283 15.57 -21.72 -13.35
CA ARG A 283 16.54 -20.99 -14.19
C ARG A 283 16.26 -19.49 -14.26
N ASP A 284 15.00 -19.09 -14.11
CA ASP A 284 14.54 -17.71 -14.21
C ASP A 284 14.44 -17.03 -12.83
N LEU A 285 14.42 -17.83 -11.76
CA LEU A 285 14.37 -17.39 -10.36
C LEU A 285 15.75 -17.04 -9.77
N LEU A 286 16.82 -17.71 -10.21
CA LEU A 286 18.16 -17.64 -9.61
C LEU A 286 19.21 -17.22 -10.64
N THR A 287 20.21 -16.44 -10.21
CA THR A 287 21.40 -16.15 -11.04
C THR A 287 22.08 -17.44 -11.49
N THR A 288 22.78 -17.41 -12.62
CA THR A 288 23.49 -18.59 -13.16
C THR A 288 24.44 -19.21 -12.14
N GLU A 289 25.08 -18.40 -11.31
CA GLU A 289 25.97 -18.85 -10.23
C GLU A 289 25.19 -19.58 -9.12
N GLN A 290 24.14 -18.96 -8.57
CA GLN A 290 23.25 -19.59 -7.56
C GLN A 290 22.62 -20.88 -8.10
N PHE A 291 22.17 -20.88 -9.36
CA PHE A 291 21.60 -22.06 -10.03
C PHE A 291 22.61 -23.21 -10.12
N ILE A 292 23.85 -22.94 -10.56
CA ILE A 292 24.93 -23.94 -10.63
C ILE A 292 25.31 -24.44 -9.23
N GLN A 293 25.36 -23.55 -8.24
CA GLN A 293 25.65 -23.91 -6.85
C GLN A 293 24.59 -24.84 -6.27
N LEU A 294 23.30 -24.49 -6.40
CA LEU A 294 22.16 -25.30 -5.98
C LEU A 294 22.17 -26.68 -6.66
N ARG A 295 22.49 -26.72 -7.95
CA ARG A 295 22.62 -27.97 -8.73
C ARG A 295 23.76 -28.86 -8.23
N ARG A 296 24.91 -28.27 -7.89
CA ARG A 296 26.05 -28.99 -7.28
C ARG A 296 25.71 -29.50 -5.88
N GLU A 297 24.97 -28.72 -5.10
CA GLU A 297 24.51 -29.12 -3.76
C GLU A 297 23.61 -30.35 -3.86
N LEU A 298 22.57 -30.31 -4.70
CA LEU A 298 21.68 -31.45 -4.96
C LEU A 298 22.43 -32.67 -5.51
N ALA A 299 23.41 -32.49 -6.40
CA ALA A 299 24.26 -33.58 -6.88
C ALA A 299 25.09 -34.24 -5.76
N SER A 300 25.58 -33.45 -4.79
CA SER A 300 26.34 -33.96 -3.65
C SER A 300 25.47 -34.69 -2.63
N VAL A 301 24.24 -34.21 -2.39
CA VAL A 301 23.24 -34.88 -1.54
C VAL A 301 22.73 -36.18 -2.16
N ASN A 302 22.51 -36.21 -3.49
CA ASN A 302 21.96 -37.36 -4.20
C ASN A 302 22.99 -38.49 -4.46
N GLY A 303 24.19 -38.41 -3.89
CA GLY A 303 25.14 -39.51 -3.83
C GLY A 303 25.61 -40.04 -5.19
N HIS A 304 25.49 -39.25 -6.27
CA HIS A 304 25.97 -39.62 -7.60
C HIS A 304 27.50 -39.44 -7.72
N GLY A 305 28.23 -40.06 -6.79
CA GLY A 305 29.64 -40.42 -6.96
C GLY A 305 29.79 -41.60 -7.93
N GLY A 306 29.18 -41.46 -9.11
CA GLY A 306 29.30 -42.42 -10.20
C GLY A 306 30.68 -42.27 -10.84
N ASP A 307 31.49 -43.30 -10.70
CA ASP A 307 32.76 -43.46 -11.41
C ASP A 307 32.53 -43.43 -12.93
N ALA A 308 32.77 -42.26 -13.53
CA ALA A 308 32.79 -42.05 -14.97
C ALA A 308 33.84 -40.98 -15.26
N GLY A 309 35.01 -41.41 -15.76
CA GLY A 309 36.04 -40.49 -16.20
C GLY A 309 35.67 -39.81 -17.52
N ASP A 310 35.23 -38.56 -17.44
CA ASP A 310 35.31 -37.57 -18.53
C ASP A 310 35.43 -36.15 -17.92
N ASP A 311 36.07 -35.21 -18.64
CA ASP A 311 36.63 -33.96 -18.09
C ASP A 311 35.58 -32.83 -17.82
N LEU A 312 34.50 -33.12 -17.09
CA LEU A 312 33.46 -32.13 -16.72
C LEU A 312 33.10 -32.14 -15.22
N PRO A 313 32.93 -30.97 -14.56
CA PRO A 313 32.53 -30.92 -13.15
C PRO A 313 31.13 -31.51 -12.91
N SER A 314 31.02 -32.47 -11.98
CA SER A 314 29.74 -33.02 -11.54
C SER A 314 28.74 -31.89 -11.19
N GLY A 315 27.58 -31.91 -11.86
CA GLY A 315 26.56 -30.85 -11.80
C GLY A 315 26.49 -29.93 -13.03
N THR A 316 27.45 -29.97 -13.97
CA THR A 316 27.37 -29.21 -15.25
C THR A 316 26.85 -30.04 -16.44
N GLU A 317 26.48 -31.31 -16.24
CA GLU A 317 25.91 -32.15 -17.30
C GLU A 317 24.52 -31.66 -17.72
N ASP A 318 24.30 -31.45 -19.02
CA ASP A 318 22.95 -31.19 -19.53
C ASP A 318 22.12 -32.47 -19.45
N ILE A 319 21.09 -32.46 -18.58
CA ILE A 319 20.18 -33.60 -18.43
C ILE A 319 19.29 -33.65 -19.68
N THR A 320 19.62 -34.58 -20.57
CA THR A 320 18.89 -34.82 -21.83
C THR A 320 17.62 -35.67 -21.65
N ASP A 321 17.43 -36.27 -20.47
CA ASP A 321 16.23 -37.04 -20.12
C ASP A 321 15.15 -36.11 -19.51
N PRO A 322 13.99 -35.91 -20.16
CA PRO A 322 12.97 -35.00 -19.68
C PRO A 322 12.37 -35.42 -18.32
N ALA A 323 12.35 -36.72 -17.98
CA ALA A 323 11.83 -37.16 -16.68
C ALA A 323 12.80 -36.83 -15.54
N LYS A 324 14.11 -36.94 -15.79
CA LYS A 324 15.14 -36.49 -14.84
C LYS A 324 15.17 -34.98 -14.71
N LEU A 325 14.97 -34.24 -15.80
CA LEU A 325 14.91 -32.77 -15.77
C LEU A 325 13.73 -32.26 -14.93
N ILE A 326 12.55 -32.86 -15.08
CA ILE A 326 11.38 -32.55 -14.23
C ILE A 326 11.69 -32.85 -12.75
N THR A 327 12.34 -33.98 -12.47
CA THR A 327 12.73 -34.35 -11.10
C THR A 327 13.78 -33.39 -10.51
N GLU A 328 14.75 -32.95 -11.31
CA GLU A 328 15.73 -31.94 -10.92
C GLU A 328 15.07 -30.59 -10.61
N ILE A 329 14.19 -30.11 -11.50
CA ILE A 329 13.43 -28.86 -11.29
C ILE A 329 12.63 -28.91 -9.99
N GLU A 330 11.95 -30.03 -9.72
CA GLU A 330 11.12 -30.17 -8.52
C GLU A 330 11.97 -30.26 -7.24
N ASN A 331 13.13 -30.92 -7.29
CA ASN A 331 14.11 -30.92 -6.20
C ASN A 331 14.68 -29.51 -5.95
N MET A 332 14.96 -28.73 -6.99
CA MET A 332 15.42 -27.34 -6.87
C MET A 332 14.35 -26.46 -6.21
N ARG A 333 13.08 -26.60 -6.61
CA ARG A 333 11.95 -25.90 -5.98
C ARG A 333 11.80 -26.25 -4.50
N HIS A 334 11.85 -27.53 -4.16
CA HIS A 334 11.80 -27.98 -2.76
C HIS A 334 12.94 -27.38 -1.93
N ARG A 335 14.17 -27.40 -2.45
CA ARG A 335 15.34 -26.84 -1.74
C ARG A 335 15.29 -25.33 -1.59
N ILE A 336 14.80 -24.60 -2.60
CA ILE A 336 14.53 -23.15 -2.50
C ILE A 336 13.49 -22.87 -1.40
N ILE A 337 12.37 -23.60 -1.39
CA ILE A 337 11.32 -23.43 -0.37
C ILE A 337 11.84 -23.78 1.04
N GLU A 338 12.68 -24.81 1.17
CA GLU A 338 13.28 -25.21 2.45
C GLU A 338 14.20 -24.12 3.04
N ILE A 339 15.07 -23.53 2.23
CA ILE A 339 15.95 -22.42 2.65
C ILE A 339 15.12 -21.23 3.17
N HIS A 340 14.06 -20.86 2.44
CA HIS A 340 13.18 -19.75 2.82
C HIS A 340 12.24 -20.09 3.98
N GLN A 341 11.95 -21.38 4.22
CA GLN A 341 11.21 -21.83 5.41
C GLN A 341 12.04 -21.60 6.69
N GLU A 342 13.36 -21.75 6.67
CA GLU A 342 14.21 -21.40 7.81
C GLU A 342 14.19 -19.88 8.10
N MET A 343 14.30 -19.05 7.05
CA MET A 343 14.17 -17.59 7.16
C MET A 343 12.80 -17.17 7.69
N PHE A 344 11.73 -17.75 7.15
CA PHE A 344 10.36 -17.52 7.61
C PHE A 344 10.17 -17.89 9.08
N ASN A 345 10.65 -19.05 9.52
CA ASN A 345 10.53 -19.49 10.92
C ASN A 345 11.28 -18.54 11.88
N HIS A 346 12.42 -17.98 11.45
CA HIS A 346 13.15 -16.98 12.22
C HIS A 346 12.36 -15.66 12.31
N ASN A 347 11.81 -15.19 11.18
CA ASN A 347 11.01 -13.97 11.12
C ASN A 347 9.70 -14.10 11.92
N GLU A 348 8.99 -15.23 11.81
CA GLU A 348 7.81 -15.57 12.62
C GLU A 348 8.09 -15.43 14.13
N HIS A 349 9.27 -15.88 14.58
CA HIS A 349 9.69 -15.74 15.97
C HIS A 349 9.96 -14.27 16.37
N GLU A 350 10.48 -13.44 15.47
CA GLU A 350 10.65 -11.99 15.71
C GLU A 350 9.31 -11.23 15.67
N VAL A 351 8.41 -11.57 14.74
CA VAL A 351 7.02 -11.06 14.69
C VAL A 351 6.30 -11.39 15.98
N SER A 352 6.36 -12.64 16.45
CA SER A 352 5.69 -13.09 17.68
C SER A 352 6.11 -12.29 18.93
N LYS A 353 7.37 -11.84 19.02
CA LYS A 353 7.86 -10.97 20.12
C LYS A 353 7.24 -9.58 20.11
N ARG A 354 6.89 -9.07 18.93
CA ARG A 354 6.40 -7.69 18.72
C ARG A 354 4.88 -7.62 18.59
N TRP A 355 4.24 -8.72 18.20
CA TRP A 355 2.82 -8.81 17.88
C TRP A 355 1.90 -8.08 18.89
N THR A 356 2.05 -8.38 20.18
CA THR A 356 1.22 -7.77 21.25
C THR A 356 1.44 -6.26 21.43
N PHE A 357 2.59 -5.74 20.99
CA PHE A 357 2.88 -4.31 21.03
C PHE A 357 2.32 -3.62 19.77
N GLU A 358 2.55 -4.18 18.58
CA GLU A 358 2.06 -3.65 17.31
C GLU A 358 0.52 -3.72 17.16
N GLU A 359 -0.11 -4.75 17.72
CA GLU A 359 -1.58 -4.86 17.85
C GLU A 359 -2.13 -3.85 18.87
N GLY A 360 -1.32 -3.49 19.88
CA GLY A 360 -1.66 -2.45 20.86
C GLY A 360 -1.60 -1.02 20.29
N VAL A 361 -0.94 -0.80 19.14
CA VAL A 361 -0.95 0.49 18.43
C VAL A 361 -2.24 0.62 17.63
N SER A 362 -3.28 1.17 18.26
CA SER A 362 -4.57 1.40 17.62
C SER A 362 -4.52 2.44 16.49
N LEU A 363 -3.62 3.42 16.58
CA LEU A 363 -3.51 4.54 15.63
C LEU A 363 -2.03 4.82 15.30
N PRO A 364 -1.44 4.19 14.26
CA PRO A 364 -0.05 4.45 13.83
C PRO A 364 0.17 5.82 13.15
N PHE A 365 -0.91 6.57 12.90
CA PHE A 365 -0.94 7.76 12.06
C PHE A 365 -1.23 9.06 12.84
N LEU A 366 -1.07 9.05 14.17
CA LEU A 366 -1.22 10.22 15.07
C LEU A 366 0.10 10.58 15.76
#